data_AF-G1UZJ9-F1
#
_entry.id   AF-G1UZJ9-F1
#
_cell.length_a   1.000
_cell.length_b   1.000
_cell.length_c   1.000
_cell.angle_alpha   90.00
_cell.angle_beta   90.00
_cell.angle_gamma   90.00
#
_symmetry.space_group_name_H-M   'P 1'
#
loop_
_entity.id
_entity.type
_entity.pdbx_description
1 polymer ?
#
loop_
_entity_poly.entity_id
_entity_poly.type
_entity_poly.pdbx_seq_one_letter_code
_entity_poly.pdbx_strand_id
1 'polypeptide(L)'
;MPALIEAAKTGDLDACRVLVGYGLPRQRPVTIPEPVALPETGNLSEQIQALLRLVSAGEVSPAAANEIAGIIATAAKVDEVTELREQVEALKRVLDARKDGKRK
;
A
#
# COMPACT_ATOMS: atom_id res chain seq x y z
N MET A 1 -30.55 -15.69 -20.50
CA MET A 1 -30.21 -14.76 -21.60
C MET A 1 -31.35 -14.53 -22.58
N PRO A 2 -32.02 -15.55 -23.18
CA PRO A 2 -33.04 -15.32 -24.20
C PRO A 2 -34.20 -14.44 -23.73
N ALA A 3 -34.73 -14.69 -22.53
CA ALA A 3 -35.79 -13.87 -21.93
C ALA A 3 -35.37 -12.40 -21.69
N LEU A 4 -34.10 -12.17 -21.34
CA LEU A 4 -33.55 -10.83 -21.16
C LEU A 4 -33.41 -10.09 -22.50
N ILE A 5 -33.03 -10.82 -23.55
CA ILE A 5 -32.89 -10.29 -24.92
C ILE A 5 -34.27 -9.89 -25.46
N GLU A 6 -35.29 -10.71 -25.26
CA GLU A 6 -36.65 -10.38 -25.68
C GLU A 6 -37.21 -9.17 -24.89
N ALA A 7 -37.00 -9.12 -23.58
CA ALA A 7 -37.38 -7.96 -22.76
C ALA A 7 -36.67 -6.66 -23.24
N ALA A 8 -35.36 -6.73 -23.52
CA ALA A 8 -34.61 -5.61 -24.06
C ALA A 8 -35.13 -5.17 -25.45
N LYS A 9 -35.47 -6.11 -26.33
CA LYS A 9 -36.09 -5.80 -27.64
C LYS A 9 -37.44 -5.10 -27.50
N THR A 10 -38.20 -5.39 -26.44
CA THR A 10 -39.47 -4.72 -26.13
C THR A 10 -39.30 -3.35 -25.46
N GLY A 11 -38.06 -2.89 -25.22
CA GLY A 11 -37.75 -1.57 -24.68
C GLY A 11 -37.52 -1.53 -23.17
N ASP A 12 -37.37 -2.68 -22.51
CA ASP A 12 -36.99 -2.74 -21.10
C ASP A 12 -35.55 -2.24 -20.92
N LEU A 13 -35.42 -1.04 -20.35
CA LEU A 13 -34.15 -0.36 -20.13
C LEU A 13 -33.25 -1.07 -19.11
N ASP A 14 -33.82 -1.82 -18.17
CA ASP A 14 -33.06 -2.56 -17.17
C ASP A 14 -32.48 -3.83 -17.80
N ALA A 15 -33.26 -4.53 -18.64
CA ALA A 15 -32.75 -5.64 -19.45
C ALA A 15 -31.62 -5.20 -20.39
N CYS A 16 -31.76 -4.04 -21.04
CA CYS A 16 -30.71 -3.42 -21.85
C CYS A 16 -29.43 -3.14 -21.05
N ARG A 17 -29.54 -2.52 -19.87
CA ARG A 17 -28.40 -2.24 -18.99
C ARG A 17 -27.65 -3.51 -18.59
N VAL A 18 -28.39 -4.56 -18.24
CA VAL A 18 -27.79 -5.84 -17.86
C VAL A 18 -27.04 -6.47 -19.04
N LEU A 19 -27.64 -6.53 -20.23
CA LEU A 19 -26.98 -7.08 -21.42
C LEU A 19 -25.72 -6.30 -21.81
N VAL A 20 -25.76 -4.96 -21.72
CA VAL A 20 -24.58 -4.10 -21.96
C VAL A 20 -23.48 -4.37 -20.94
N GLY A 21 -23.84 -4.55 -19.66
CA GLY A 21 -22.91 -4.91 -18.60
C GLY A 21 -22.24 -6.28 -18.79
N TYR A 22 -22.93 -7.22 -19.44
CA TYR A 22 -22.35 -8.53 -19.82
C TYR A 22 -21.46 -8.47 -21.06
N GLY A 23 -21.76 -7.56 -22.00
CA GLY A 23 -20.98 -7.39 -23.23
C GLY A 23 -19.71 -6.56 -23.06
N LEU A 24 -19.66 -5.70 -22.05
CA LEU A 24 -18.48 -4.90 -21.74
C LEU A 24 -17.51 -5.69 -20.85
N PRO A 25 -16.23 -5.83 -21.25
CA PRO A 25 -15.22 -6.38 -20.36
C PRO A 25 -15.12 -5.49 -19.12
N ARG A 26 -15.07 -6.11 -17.93
CA ARG A 26 -14.87 -5.37 -16.66
C ARG A 26 -13.50 -4.72 -16.70
N GLN A 27 -13.44 -3.44 -17.08
CA GLN A 27 -12.21 -2.67 -17.03
C GLN A 27 -11.94 -2.33 -15.57
N ARG A 28 -10.84 -2.87 -15.02
CA ARG A 28 -10.27 -2.29 -13.81
C ARG A 28 -9.66 -0.95 -14.22
N PRO A 29 -9.82 0.11 -13.41
CA PRO A 29 -9.01 1.32 -13.59
C PRO A 29 -7.54 0.90 -13.66
N VAL A 30 -6.89 1.21 -14.79
CA VAL A 30 -5.46 1.02 -14.94
C VAL A 30 -4.83 2.38 -14.70
N THR A 31 -4.17 2.55 -13.56
CA THR A 31 -3.37 3.73 -13.28
C THR A 31 -2.03 3.53 -13.98
N ILE A 32 -1.64 4.48 -14.84
CA ILE A 32 -0.28 4.49 -15.39
C ILE A 32 0.65 4.91 -14.25
N PRO A 33 1.68 4.12 -13.90
CA PRO A 33 2.62 4.50 -12.86
C PRO A 33 3.34 5.79 -13.26
N GLU A 34 3.17 6.85 -12.49
CA GLU A 34 3.95 8.07 -12.64
C GLU A 34 5.27 7.91 -11.87
N PRO A 35 6.42 8.21 -12.50
CA PRO A 35 7.70 8.14 -11.81
C PRO A 35 7.74 9.21 -10.71
N VAL A 36 7.92 8.76 -9.46
CA VAL A 36 8.09 9.65 -8.31
C VAL A 36 9.56 9.72 -7.96
N ALA A 37 10.14 10.92 -8.06
CA ALA A 37 11.53 11.17 -7.71
C ALA A 37 11.68 11.33 -6.19
N LEU A 38 11.72 10.21 -5.46
CA LEU A 38 12.12 10.21 -4.06
C LEU A 38 13.65 10.16 -3.93
N PRO A 39 14.24 10.76 -2.88
CA PRO A 39 15.67 10.64 -2.61
C PRO A 39 16.08 9.17 -2.47
N GLU A 40 17.08 8.72 -3.23
CA GLU A 40 17.62 7.35 -3.12
C GLU A 40 18.36 7.13 -1.79
N THR A 41 18.84 8.22 -1.19
CA THR A 41 19.56 8.24 0.08
C THR A 41 18.79 9.09 1.09
N GLY A 42 18.61 8.58 2.30
CA GLY A 42 17.94 9.29 3.39
C GLY A 42 17.16 8.33 4.29
N ASN A 43 16.80 8.80 5.48
CA ASN A 43 15.91 8.03 6.36
C ASN A 43 14.45 8.08 5.85
N LEU A 44 13.62 7.15 6.32
CA LEU A 44 12.23 7.04 5.87
C LEU A 44 11.41 8.32 6.17
N SER A 45 11.78 9.09 7.19
CA SER A 45 11.15 10.38 7.48
C SER A 45 11.47 11.44 6.43
N GLU A 46 12.72 11.51 5.95
CA GLU A 46 13.14 12.40 4.86
C GLU A 46 12.41 12.06 3.55
N GLN A 47 12.18 10.78 3.28
CA GLN A 47 11.39 10.33 2.13
C GLN A 47 9.93 10.78 2.23
N ILE A 48 9.29 10.70 3.41
CA ILE A 48 7.92 11.24 3.61
C ILE A 48 7.89 12.76 3.40
N GLN A 49 8.87 13.49 3.92
CA GLN A 49 8.93 14.94 3.71
C GLN A 49 9.13 15.31 2.23
N ALA A 50 9.95 14.55 1.50
CA ALA A 50 10.11 14.73 0.06
C ALA A 50 8.81 14.47 -0.68
N LEU A 51 8.10 13.40 -0.33
CA LEU A 51 6.79 13.09 -0.90
C LEU A 51 5.77 14.21 -0.65
N LEU A 52 5.72 14.77 0.56
CA LEU A 52 4.85 15.91 0.89
C LEU A 52 5.15 17.12 0.02
N ARG A 53 6.42 17.41 -0.26
CA ARG A 53 6.81 18.51 -1.16
C ARG A 53 6.31 18.27 -2.58
N LEU A 54 6.48 17.06 -3.12
CA LEU A 54 6.02 16.70 -4.46
C LEU A 54 4.49 16.82 -4.60
N VAL A 55 3.74 16.38 -3.58
CA VAL A 55 2.28 16.56 -3.54
C VAL A 55 1.90 18.04 -3.50
N SER A 56 2.59 18.84 -2.68
CA SER A 56 2.32 20.27 -2.57
C SER A 56 2.65 21.05 -3.84
N ALA A 57 3.64 20.57 -4.62
CA ALA A 57 3.99 21.11 -5.93
C ALA A 57 3.01 20.68 -7.04
N GLY A 58 2.11 19.73 -6.76
CA GLY A 58 1.18 19.17 -7.74
C GLY A 58 1.84 18.17 -8.70
N GLU A 59 3.07 17.73 -8.42
CA GLU A 59 3.80 16.76 -9.25
C GLU A 59 3.33 15.32 -9.01
N VAL A 60 2.71 15.04 -7.86
CA VAL A 60 2.19 13.73 -7.48
C VAL A 60 0.75 13.87 -6.98
N SER A 61 -0.14 13.01 -7.46
CA SER A 61 -1.53 13.01 -6.99
C SER A 61 -1.63 12.59 -5.51
N PRO A 62 -2.59 13.13 -4.73
CA PRO A 62 -2.80 12.71 -3.34
C PRO A 62 -3.07 11.21 -3.19
N ALA A 63 -3.72 10.59 -4.18
CA ALA A 63 -3.99 9.16 -4.19
C ALA A 63 -2.69 8.34 -4.29
N ALA A 64 -1.83 8.66 -5.25
CA ALA A 64 -0.52 8.01 -5.41
C ALA A 64 0.37 8.24 -4.18
N ALA A 65 0.36 9.45 -3.62
CA ALA A 65 1.12 9.74 -2.41
C ALA A 65 0.65 8.93 -1.19
N ASN A 66 -0.64 8.68 -1.05
CA ASN A 66 -1.15 7.85 0.03
C ASN A 66 -0.68 6.39 -0.10
N GLU A 67 -0.64 5.85 -1.31
CA GLU A 67 -0.08 4.52 -1.57
C GLU A 67 1.41 4.45 -1.22
N ILE A 68 2.19 5.44 -1.66
CA ILE A 68 3.63 5.52 -1.39
C ILE A 68 3.90 5.69 0.12
N ALA A 69 3.16 6.55 0.81
CA ALA A 69 3.28 6.72 2.25
C ALA A 69 2.96 5.41 3.01
N GLY A 70 2.00 4.62 2.53
CA GLY A 70 1.71 3.29 3.07
C GLY A 70 2.89 2.32 2.95
N ILE A 71 3.59 2.34 1.81
CA ILE A 71 4.81 1.55 1.60
C ILE A 71 5.91 1.99 2.56
N ILE A 72 6.16 3.30 2.68
CA ILE A 72 7.19 3.84 3.59
C ILE A 72 6.87 3.49 5.05
N ALA A 73 5.61 3.60 5.48
CA ALA A 73 5.19 3.23 6.83
C ALA A 73 5.38 1.74 7.11
N THR A 74 5.15 0.88 6.12
CA THR A 74 5.40 -0.56 6.23
C THR A 74 6.89 -0.84 6.40
N ALA A 75 7.75 -0.18 5.62
CA ALA A 75 9.21 -0.29 5.77
C ALA A 75 9.68 0.18 7.16
N ALA A 76 9.17 1.32 7.64
CA ALA A 76 9.54 1.86 8.95
C ALA A 76 9.19 0.90 10.09
N LYS A 77 8.03 0.23 9.98
CA LYS A 77 7.61 -0.77 10.95
C LYS A 77 8.51 -2.01 10.94
N VAL A 78 9.00 -2.42 9.77
CA VAL A 78 9.95 -3.54 9.66
C VAL A 78 11.28 -3.19 10.33
N ASP A 79 11.78 -1.97 10.10
CA ASP A 79 13.02 -1.49 10.74
C ASP A 79 12.87 -1.42 12.26
N GLU A 80 11.78 -0.82 12.77
CA GLU A 80 11.50 -0.74 14.21
C GLU A 80 11.41 -2.12 14.87
N VAL A 81 10.71 -3.07 14.24
CA VAL A 81 10.61 -4.45 14.74
C VAL A 81 11.98 -5.14 14.75
N THR A 82 12.83 -4.84 13.77
CA THR A 82 14.18 -5.39 13.70
C THR A 82 15.05 -4.84 14.82
N GLU A 83 15.03 -3.52 15.05
CA GLU A 83 15.75 -2.88 16.15
C GLU A 83 15.30 -3.42 17.52
N LEU A 84 13.99 -3.53 17.75
CA LEU A 84 13.44 -4.08 18.99
C LEU A 84 13.89 -5.54 19.21
N ARG A 85 13.95 -6.35 18.14
CA ARG A 85 14.45 -7.72 18.23
C ARG A 85 15.92 -7.76 18.66
N GLU A 86 16.75 -6.89 18.10
CA GLU A 86 18.17 -6.80 18.47
C GLU A 86 18.35 -6.39 19.93
N GLN A 87 17.60 -5.38 20.39
CA GLN A 87 17.62 -4.93 21.78
C GLN A 87 17.19 -6.03 22.75
N VAL A 88 16.13 -6.78 22.41
CA VAL A 88 15.66 -7.92 23.22
C VAL A 88 16.71 -9.02 23.31
N GLU A 89 17.37 -9.36 22.20
CA GLU A 89 18.44 -10.37 22.19
C GLU A 89 19.66 -9.92 23.00
N ALA A 90 20.04 -8.65 22.91
CA ALA A 90 21.09 -8.08 23.76
C ALA A 90 20.73 -8.19 25.25
N LEU A 91 19.48 -7.88 25.61
CA LEU A 91 19.01 -7.93 26.98
C LEU A 91 18.99 -9.37 27.53
N LYS A 92 18.56 -10.34 26.71
CA LYS A 92 18.60 -11.78 27.07
C LYS A 92 20.02 -12.23 27.38
N ARG A 93 21.00 -11.90 26.53
CA ARG A 93 22.42 -12.24 26.75
C ARG A 93 22.94 -11.70 28.09
N VAL A 94 22.60 -10.46 28.43
CA VAL A 94 22.99 -9.86 29.72
C VAL A 94 22.34 -10.58 30.90
N LEU A 95 21.06 -10.94 30.77
CA LEU A 95 20.34 -11.65 31.82
C LEU A 95 20.89 -13.06 32.05
N ASP A 96 21.22 -13.78 30.99
CA ASP A 96 21.77 -15.14 31.05
C ASP A 96 23.17 -15.13 31.69
N ALA A 97 24.04 -14.20 31.28
CA ALA A 97 25.35 -14.00 31.91
C ALA A 97 25.23 -13.73 33.43
N ARG A 98 24.22 -12.97 33.85
CA ARG A 98 23.95 -12.68 35.27
C ARG A 98 23.42 -13.91 36.03
N LYS A 99 22.61 -14.76 35.38
CA LYS A 99 22.14 -16.02 35.97
C LYS A 99 23.29 -17.00 36.21
N ASP A 100 24.20 -17.12 35.25
CA ASP A 100 25.35 -18.01 35.36
C ASP A 100 26.34 -17.57 36.44
N GLY A 101 26.51 -16.25 36.62
CA GLY A 101 27.32 -15.69 37.70
C GLY A 101 26.73 -15.86 39.12
N LYS A 102 25.43 -16.13 39.26
CA LYS A 102 24.78 -16.44 40.55
C LYS A 102 24.78 -17.93 40.90
N ARG A 103 25.14 -18.80 39.94
CA ARG A 103 25.06 -20.26 40.05
C ARG A 103 26.41 -20.92 40.34
N LYS A 104 27.50 -20.13 40.37
CA LYS A 104 28.84 -20.47 40.86
C LYS A 104 29.05 -19.84 42.23
#